data_AF-A0AB35QAI9-F1
#
_entry.id   AF-A0AB35QAI9-F1
#
_cell.length_a   1.000
_cell.length_b   1.000
_cell.length_c   1.000
_cell.angle_alpha   90.00
_cell.angle_beta   90.00
_cell.angle_gamma   90.00
#
_symmetry.space_group_name_H-M   'P 1'
#
loop_
_entity.id
_entity.type
_entity.pdbx_description
1 polymer ?
#
loop_
_entity_poly.entity_id
_entity_poly.type
_entity_poly.pdbx_seq_one_letter_code
_entity_poly.pdbx_strand_id
1 'polypeptide(L)'
;MFSIFYGKEKLAPSPSKVDILRSLIGGTLSIFILLWLSKFTHNIFIMAPFGATCVLLYTVSQSPLAQPRNIIFGHLISAFVGLFFLKFVGVSIFTIALSLGCAIALMQVFKCVHPPAGANPLVILLTASSIHYQWSFLIFPVLVGAVSLVLVAMLINNIKASTKWPMYGLGILNSKK
;
A
#
# COMPACT_ATOMS: atom_id res chain seq x y z
N MET A 1 9.46 -33.86 11.40
CA MET A 1 8.71 -33.80 10.12
C MET A 1 7.73 -32.64 10.23
N PHE A 2 7.92 -31.56 9.46
CA PHE A 2 6.89 -30.52 9.34
C PHE A 2 5.73 -31.14 8.57
N SER A 3 4.55 -31.27 9.18
CA SER A 3 3.36 -31.64 8.43
C SER A 3 2.69 -30.36 7.95
N ILE A 4 2.52 -30.21 6.64
CA ILE A 4 1.76 -29.10 6.05
C ILE A 4 0.30 -29.07 6.56
N PHE A 5 -0.17 -30.18 7.14
CA PHE A 5 -1.51 -30.35 7.70
C PHE A 5 -1.61 -30.04 9.20
N TYR A 6 -0.48 -29.91 9.92
CA TYR A 6 -0.47 -29.59 11.35
C TYR A 6 0.30 -28.30 11.60
N GLY A 7 -0.44 -27.23 11.90
CA GLY A 7 0.12 -25.93 12.26
C GLY A 7 0.72 -25.91 13.67
N LYS A 8 1.78 -25.11 13.85
CA LYS A 8 2.35 -24.82 15.18
C LYS A 8 1.57 -23.74 15.94
N GLU A 9 0.75 -22.97 15.23
CA GLU A 9 0.00 -21.83 15.76
C GLU A 9 -1.48 -21.95 15.42
N LYS A 10 -2.31 -21.25 16.20
CA LYS A 10 -3.73 -21.11 15.91
C LYS A 10 -3.93 -20.22 14.68
N LEU A 11 -4.95 -20.52 13.89
CA LEU A 11 -5.38 -19.64 12.81
C LEU A 11 -5.80 -18.28 13.35
N ALA A 12 -5.80 -17.27 12.47
CA ALA A 12 -6.32 -15.96 12.79
C ALA A 12 -7.77 -16.07 13.33
N PRO A 13 -8.14 -15.28 14.35
CA PRO A 13 -9.47 -15.32 14.91
C PRO A 13 -10.51 -14.93 13.85
N SER A 14 -11.67 -15.59 13.88
CA SER A 14 -12.76 -15.27 12.96
C SER A 14 -13.22 -13.82 13.15
N PRO A 15 -13.32 -13.03 12.07
CA PRO A 15 -13.77 -11.64 12.17
C PRO A 15 -15.26 -11.56 12.54
N SER A 16 -15.65 -10.47 13.19
CA SER A 16 -17.08 -10.21 13.44
C SER A 16 -17.82 -9.86 12.14
N LYS A 17 -19.15 -10.01 12.11
CA LYS A 17 -19.97 -9.59 10.97
C LYS A 17 -19.79 -8.10 10.64
N VAL A 18 -19.57 -7.27 11.67
CA VAL A 18 -19.33 -5.83 11.50
C VAL A 18 -18.00 -5.58 10.80
N ASP A 19 -16.95 -6.34 11.13
CA ASP A 19 -15.63 -6.20 10.48
C ASP A 19 -15.65 -6.67 9.03
N ILE A 20 -16.40 -7.74 8.74
CA ILE A 20 -16.63 -8.22 7.37
C ILE A 20 -17.35 -7.14 6.55
N LEU A 21 -18.45 -6.57 7.08
CA LEU A 21 -19.20 -5.53 6.39
C LEU A 21 -18.36 -4.26 6.20
N ARG A 22 -17.57 -3.87 7.22
CA ARG A 22 -16.63 -2.75 7.13
C ARG A 22 -15.60 -2.98 6.02
N SER A 23 -15.06 -4.20 5.91
CA SER A 23 -14.11 -4.56 4.86
C SER A 23 -14.72 -4.51 3.46
N LEU A 24 -15.94 -5.05 3.32
CA LEU A 24 -16.67 -5.00 2.05
C LEU A 24 -16.93 -3.56 1.60
N ILE A 25 -17.50 -2.73 2.47
CA ILE A 25 -17.83 -1.34 2.15
C ILE A 25 -16.55 -0.52 1.94
N GLY A 26 -15.58 -0.62 2.85
CA GLY A 26 -14.35 0.13 2.80
C GLY A 26 -13.52 -0.15 1.55
N GLY A 27 -13.28 -1.43 1.25
CA GLY A 27 -12.54 -1.84 0.06
C GLY A 27 -13.23 -1.38 -1.23
N THR A 28 -14.55 -1.57 -1.29
CA THR A 28 -15.37 -1.13 -2.44
C THR A 28 -15.28 0.37 -2.64
N LEU A 29 -15.55 1.17 -1.60
CA LEU A 29 -15.53 2.63 -1.70
C LEU A 29 -14.15 3.18 -2.04
N SER A 30 -13.10 2.64 -1.44
CA SER A 30 -11.72 3.04 -1.75
C SER A 30 -11.39 2.88 -3.22
N ILE A 31 -11.60 1.69 -3.77
CA ILE A 31 -11.30 1.41 -5.18
C ILE A 31 -12.26 2.16 -6.10
N PHE A 32 -13.54 2.23 -5.76
CA PHE A 32 -14.53 2.98 -6.53
C PHE A 32 -14.17 4.46 -6.65
N ILE A 33 -13.78 5.12 -5.55
CA ILE A 33 -13.39 6.54 -5.57
C ILE A 33 -12.16 6.76 -6.45
N LEU A 34 -11.13 5.91 -6.36
CA LEU A 34 -9.95 6.02 -7.21
C LEU A 34 -10.28 5.84 -8.69
N LEU A 35 -11.12 4.85 -9.03
CA LEU A 35 -11.55 4.61 -10.41
C LEU A 35 -12.45 5.74 -10.93
N TRP A 36 -13.33 6.27 -10.09
CA TRP A 36 -14.20 7.39 -10.43
C TRP A 36 -13.38 8.66 -10.68
N LEU A 37 -12.43 8.99 -9.80
CA LEU A 37 -11.48 10.09 -10.01
C LEU A 37 -10.66 9.90 -11.29
N SER A 38 -10.24 8.66 -11.57
CA SER A 38 -9.50 8.36 -12.79
C SER A 38 -10.33 8.64 -14.05
N LYS A 39 -11.60 8.24 -14.03
CA LYS A 39 -12.54 8.52 -15.13
C LYS A 39 -12.82 10.00 -15.28
N PHE A 40 -13.00 10.72 -14.17
CA PHE A 40 -13.40 12.14 -14.17
C PHE A 40 -12.28 13.08 -14.62
N THR A 41 -11.03 12.78 -14.24
CA THR A 41 -9.88 13.66 -14.51
C THR A 41 -9.05 13.21 -15.72
N HIS A 42 -9.38 12.07 -16.33
CA HIS A 42 -8.59 11.41 -17.38
C HIS A 42 -7.14 11.08 -17.00
N ASN A 43 -6.81 11.09 -15.70
CA ASN A 43 -5.51 10.65 -15.19
C ASN A 43 -5.67 9.31 -14.45
N ILE A 44 -4.62 8.51 -14.33
CA ILE A 44 -4.68 7.23 -13.60
C ILE A 44 -4.42 7.49 -12.10
N PHE A 45 -5.35 7.07 -11.23
CA PHE A 45 -5.24 7.19 -9.76
C PHE A 45 -5.11 5.84 -9.06
N ILE A 46 -5.10 4.74 -9.82
CA ILE A 46 -5.08 3.38 -9.29
C ILE A 46 -3.88 2.60 -9.80
N MET A 47 -3.37 1.72 -8.95
CA MET A 47 -2.42 0.68 -9.32
C MET A 47 -2.71 -0.59 -8.51
N ALA A 48 -2.35 -1.76 -9.03
CA ALA A 48 -2.63 -3.04 -8.38
C ALA A 48 -2.23 -3.13 -6.90
N PRO A 49 -1.07 -2.57 -6.45
CA PRO A 49 -0.69 -2.53 -5.03
C PRO A 49 -1.75 -1.96 -4.09
N PHE A 50 -2.57 -1.01 -4.55
CA PHE A 50 -3.63 -0.40 -3.74
C PHE A 50 -4.74 -1.37 -3.33
N GLY A 51 -4.99 -2.43 -4.12
CA GLY A 51 -5.90 -3.49 -3.71
C GLY A 51 -5.41 -4.22 -2.45
N ALA A 52 -4.11 -4.54 -2.39
CA ALA A 52 -3.50 -5.14 -1.20
C ALA A 52 -3.42 -4.15 -0.02
N THR A 53 -3.26 -2.86 -0.29
CA THR A 53 -3.40 -1.80 0.73
C THR A 53 -4.79 -1.79 1.35
N CYS A 54 -5.86 -1.90 0.55
CA CYS A 54 -7.23 -2.03 1.05
C CYS A 54 -7.40 -3.24 1.97
N VAL A 55 -6.79 -4.39 1.64
CA VAL A 55 -6.83 -5.58 2.52
C VAL A 55 -6.27 -5.23 3.90
N LEU A 56 -5.10 -4.59 3.99
CA LEU A 56 -4.54 -4.21 5.28
C LEU A 56 -5.38 -3.14 6.00
N LEU A 57 -5.85 -2.13 5.26
CA LEU A 57 -6.62 -1.02 5.79
C LEU A 57 -7.92 -1.45 6.46
N TYR A 58 -8.54 -2.55 6.04
CA TYR A 58 -9.85 -2.94 6.54
C TYR A 58 -9.90 -4.26 7.30
N THR A 59 -8.92 -5.16 7.11
CA THR A 59 -8.85 -6.42 7.87
C THR A 59 -7.93 -6.34 9.09
N VAL A 60 -6.92 -5.46 9.06
CA VAL A 60 -5.92 -5.31 10.12
C VAL A 60 -5.50 -3.84 10.30
N SER A 61 -6.49 -2.93 10.35
CA SER A 61 -6.27 -1.47 10.42
C SER A 61 -5.38 -1.03 11.58
N GLN A 62 -5.42 -1.75 12.71
CA GLN A 62 -4.61 -1.49 13.89
C GLN A 62 -3.17 -2.00 13.80
N SER A 63 -2.79 -2.64 12.69
CA SER A 63 -1.39 -2.99 12.45
C SER A 63 -0.55 -1.72 12.24
N PRO A 64 0.68 -1.65 12.77
CA PRO A 64 1.64 -0.60 12.42
C PRO A 64 1.87 -0.51 10.90
N LEU A 65 1.76 -1.62 10.18
CA LEU A 65 1.95 -1.68 8.72
C LEU A 65 0.81 -1.02 7.93
N ALA A 66 -0.34 -0.81 8.57
CA ALA A 66 -1.53 -0.21 7.98
C ALA A 66 -1.69 1.26 8.38
N GLN A 67 -0.71 1.90 9.02
CA GLN A 67 -0.81 3.32 9.42
C GLN A 67 -0.45 4.28 8.28
N PRO A 68 -0.98 5.52 8.28
CA PRO A 68 -0.76 6.50 7.22
C PRO A 68 0.70 6.72 6.82
N ARG A 69 1.62 6.81 7.79
CA ARG A 69 3.07 6.91 7.53
C ARG A 69 3.55 5.79 6.60
N ASN A 70 3.24 4.55 6.95
CA ASN A 70 3.70 3.37 6.24
C ASN A 70 3.08 3.31 4.85
N ILE A 71 1.78 3.57 4.72
CA ILE A 71 1.08 3.56 3.44
C ILE A 71 1.69 4.60 2.49
N ILE A 72 1.76 5.87 2.92
CA ILE A 72 2.18 6.98 2.06
C ILE A 72 3.66 6.88 1.72
N PHE A 73 4.55 6.79 2.72
CA PHE A 73 5.99 6.74 2.47
C PHE A 73 6.43 5.40 1.89
N GLY A 74 5.79 4.29 2.27
CA GLY A 74 6.08 2.99 1.68
C GLY A 74 5.84 2.99 0.18
N HIS A 75 4.68 3.46 -0.27
CA HIS A 75 4.41 3.56 -1.71
C HIS A 75 5.33 4.57 -2.43
N LEU A 76 5.61 5.72 -1.82
CA LEU A 76 6.51 6.73 -2.41
C LEU A 76 7.93 6.20 -2.59
N ILE A 77 8.54 5.66 -1.52
CA ILE A 77 9.90 5.11 -1.55
C ILE A 77 9.97 3.97 -2.55
N SER A 78 9.02 3.05 -2.50
CA SER A 78 9.02 1.88 -3.37
C SER A 78 8.84 2.27 -4.85
N ALA A 79 7.93 3.19 -5.15
CA ALA A 79 7.76 3.70 -6.52
C ALA A 79 9.00 4.48 -7.01
N PHE A 80 9.61 5.29 -6.14
CA PHE A 80 10.85 6.01 -6.45
C PHE A 80 11.97 5.05 -6.85
N VAL A 81 12.16 3.96 -6.11
CA VAL A 81 13.14 2.92 -6.46
C VAL A 81 12.84 2.32 -7.82
N GLY A 82 11.58 1.95 -8.10
CA GLY A 82 11.19 1.42 -9.42
C GLY A 82 11.51 2.39 -10.57
N LEU A 83 11.17 3.68 -10.42
CA LEU A 83 11.46 4.70 -11.43
C LEU A 83 12.96 4.97 -11.59
N PHE A 84 13.72 4.96 -10.50
CA PHE A 84 15.17 5.13 -10.51
C PHE A 84 15.83 4.02 -11.34
N PHE A 85 15.48 2.76 -11.06
CA PHE A 85 16.00 1.62 -11.81
C PHE A 85 15.60 1.69 -13.29
N LEU A 86 14.34 2.03 -13.58
CA LEU A 86 13.86 2.17 -14.95
C LEU A 86 14.64 3.23 -15.74
N LYS A 87 14.89 4.40 -15.14
CA LYS A 87 15.48 5.54 -15.85
C LYS A 87 17.01 5.51 -15.93
N PHE A 88 17.69 4.89 -14.96
CA PHE A 88 19.15 4.98 -14.85
C PHE A 88 19.90 3.65 -14.94
N VAL A 89 19.24 2.52 -14.70
CA VAL A 89 19.88 1.20 -14.66
C VAL A 89 19.45 0.32 -15.83
N GLY A 90 18.17 0.41 -16.23
CA GLY A 90 17.58 -0.39 -17.30
C GLY A 90 16.83 -1.62 -16.76
N VAL A 91 16.11 -2.29 -17.67
CA VAL A 91 15.19 -3.39 -17.33
C VAL A 91 15.83 -4.74 -17.68
N SER A 92 16.06 -5.57 -16.67
CA SER A 92 16.48 -6.97 -16.79
C SER A 92 15.95 -7.77 -15.60
N ILE A 93 16.02 -9.11 -15.68
CA ILE A 93 15.61 -10.00 -14.57
C ILE A 93 16.33 -9.61 -13.27
N PHE A 94 17.64 -9.33 -13.37
CA PHE A 94 18.44 -8.93 -12.22
C PHE A 94 18.03 -7.57 -11.65
N THR A 95 17.80 -6.56 -12.50
CA THR A 95 17.45 -5.21 -12.02
C THR A 95 16.06 -5.16 -11.41
N ILE A 96 15.11 -5.96 -11.92
CA ILE A 96 13.78 -6.14 -11.32
C ILE A 96 13.92 -6.70 -9.90
N ALA A 97 14.64 -7.82 -9.74
CA ALA A 97 14.85 -8.44 -8.42
C ALA A 97 15.57 -7.51 -7.45
N LEU A 98 16.63 -6.83 -7.92
CA LEU A 98 17.40 -5.89 -7.11
C LEU A 98 16.55 -4.68 -6.68
N SER A 99 15.72 -4.12 -7.57
CA SER A 99 14.85 -2.99 -7.25
C SER A 99 13.84 -3.32 -6.14
N LEU A 100 13.27 -4.53 -6.14
CA LEU A 100 12.40 -5.00 -5.06
C LEU A 100 13.14 -5.07 -3.73
N GLY A 101 14.34 -5.68 -3.73
CA GLY A 101 15.19 -5.76 -2.54
C GLY A 101 15.56 -4.38 -1.98
N CYS A 102 15.95 -3.44 -2.85
CA CYS A 102 16.25 -2.07 -2.47
C CYS A 102 15.02 -1.34 -1.90
N ALA A 103 13.84 -1.51 -2.49
CA ALA A 103 12.61 -0.91 -2.00
C ALA A 103 12.26 -1.41 -0.58
N ILE A 104 12.38 -2.72 -0.34
CA ILE A 104 12.16 -3.32 0.99
C ILE A 104 13.16 -2.74 2.00
N ALA A 105 14.46 -2.75 1.68
CA ALA A 105 15.51 -2.26 2.56
C ALA A 105 15.32 -0.77 2.90
N LEU A 106 15.00 0.07 1.91
CA LEU A 106 14.76 1.49 2.16
C LEU A 106 13.52 1.73 3.02
N MET A 107 12.42 0.99 2.79
CA MET A 107 11.25 1.10 3.68
C MET A 107 11.58 0.71 5.13
N GLN A 108 12.49 -0.25 5.35
CA GLN A 108 12.98 -0.58 6.70
C GLN A 108 13.79 0.57 7.30
N VAL A 109 14.73 1.14 6.54
CA VAL A 109 15.55 2.29 6.97
C VAL A 109 14.67 3.47 7.38
N PHE A 110 13.65 3.79 6.57
CA PHE A 110 12.73 4.90 6.85
C PHE A 110 11.61 4.56 7.84
N LYS A 111 11.58 3.33 8.38
CA LYS A 111 10.56 2.85 9.33
C LYS A 111 9.13 3.07 8.82
N CYS A 112 8.89 2.68 7.58
CA CYS A 112 7.62 2.86 6.90
C CYS A 112 7.26 1.63 6.04
N VAL A 113 7.64 0.43 6.50
CA VAL A 113 7.34 -0.83 5.82
C VAL A 113 5.84 -0.95 5.61
N HIS A 114 5.44 -1.00 4.34
CA HIS A 114 4.10 -1.29 3.91
C HIS A 114 4.18 -2.39 2.86
N PRO A 115 3.93 -3.66 3.23
CA PRO A 115 4.13 -4.80 2.33
C PRO A 115 3.48 -4.66 0.95
N PRO A 116 2.25 -4.12 0.80
CA PRO A 116 1.64 -3.85 -0.50
C PRO A 116 2.51 -2.98 -1.42
N ALA A 117 3.20 -1.99 -0.86
CA ALA A 117 4.08 -1.11 -1.63
C ALA A 117 5.28 -1.85 -2.25
N GLY A 118 5.68 -3.02 -1.72
CA GLY A 118 6.73 -3.85 -2.30
C GLY A 118 6.46 -4.24 -3.76
N ALA A 119 5.19 -4.26 -4.19
CA ALA A 119 4.83 -4.54 -5.58
C ALA A 119 5.05 -3.36 -6.55
N ASN A 120 5.27 -2.13 -6.06
CA ASN A 120 5.42 -0.94 -6.92
C ASN A 120 6.57 -1.03 -7.95
N PRO A 121 7.81 -1.46 -7.60
CA PRO A 121 8.91 -1.57 -8.56
C PRO A 121 8.62 -2.64 -9.62
N LEU A 122 7.95 -3.72 -9.22
CA LEU A 122 7.52 -4.78 -10.13
C LEU A 122 6.50 -4.26 -11.14
N VAL A 123 5.49 -3.51 -10.69
CA VAL A 123 4.52 -2.85 -11.58
C VAL A 123 5.25 -1.99 -12.60
N ILE A 124 6.15 -1.11 -12.15
CA ILE A 124 6.87 -0.18 -13.02
C ILE A 124 7.72 -0.92 -14.05
N LEU A 125 8.59 -1.83 -13.60
CA LEU A 125 9.59 -2.46 -14.48
C LEU A 125 8.99 -3.55 -15.38
N LEU A 126 8.02 -4.34 -14.91
CA LEU A 126 7.40 -5.39 -15.72
C LEU A 126 6.46 -4.85 -16.80
N THR A 127 5.96 -3.62 -16.64
CA THR A 127 5.06 -2.99 -17.63
C THR A 127 5.73 -1.87 -18.41
N ALA A 128 7.03 -1.64 -18.21
CA ALA A 128 7.78 -0.56 -18.84
C ALA A 128 7.82 -0.63 -20.37
N SER A 129 7.59 -1.81 -20.97
CA SER A 129 7.47 -1.98 -22.42
C SER A 129 6.16 -1.45 -23.01
N SER A 130 5.10 -1.37 -22.20
CA SER A 130 3.76 -0.95 -22.62
C SER A 130 3.34 0.40 -22.03
N ILE A 131 3.97 0.83 -20.94
CA ILE A 131 3.64 2.05 -20.21
C ILE A 131 4.88 2.93 -20.08
N HIS A 132 4.76 4.17 -20.53
CA HIS A 132 5.81 5.19 -20.38
C HIS A 132 5.72 5.89 -19.03
N TYR A 133 6.59 5.50 -18.09
CA TYR A 133 6.64 6.09 -16.76
C TYR A 133 7.48 7.38 -16.70
N GLN A 134 6.90 8.41 -16.10
CA GLN A 134 7.57 9.67 -15.79
C GLN A 134 7.66 9.89 -14.27
N TRP A 135 8.46 10.87 -13.84
CA TRP A 135 8.56 11.21 -12.41
C TRP A 135 7.24 11.69 -11.81
N SER A 136 6.33 12.20 -12.63
CA SER A 136 4.95 12.52 -12.23
C SER A 136 4.19 11.30 -11.69
N PHE A 137 4.63 10.08 -12.00
CA PHE A 137 4.07 8.84 -11.45
C PHE A 137 4.11 8.81 -9.90
N LEU A 138 5.10 9.45 -9.29
CA LEU A 138 5.19 9.59 -7.82
C LEU A 138 4.05 10.41 -7.22
N ILE A 139 3.52 11.37 -7.98
CA ILE A 139 2.39 12.19 -7.55
C ILE A 139 1.09 11.48 -7.94
N PHE A 140 0.94 11.16 -9.23
CA PHE A 140 -0.22 10.48 -9.80
C PHE A 140 0.21 9.19 -10.50
N PRO A 141 -0.18 7.98 -10.04
CA PRO A 141 -1.20 7.71 -9.02
C PRO A 141 -0.66 7.66 -7.58
N VAL A 142 0.65 7.60 -7.36
CA VAL A 142 1.21 7.04 -6.12
C VAL A 142 0.82 7.83 -4.87
N LEU A 143 1.21 9.10 -4.76
CA LEU A 143 0.93 9.90 -3.57
C LEU A 143 -0.57 10.16 -3.42
N VAL A 144 -1.23 10.63 -4.47
CA VAL A 144 -2.64 11.05 -4.40
C VAL A 144 -3.55 9.85 -4.14
N GLY A 145 -3.26 8.70 -4.77
CA GLY A 145 -3.98 7.45 -4.52
C GLY A 145 -3.80 6.98 -3.08
N ALA A 146 -2.55 6.94 -2.57
CA ALA A 146 -2.26 6.53 -1.20
C ALA A 146 -2.95 7.44 -0.16
N VAL A 147 -2.91 8.76 -0.36
CA VAL A 147 -3.62 9.74 0.50
C VAL A 147 -5.14 9.52 0.45
N SER A 148 -5.70 9.31 -0.75
CA SER A 148 -7.13 9.06 -0.90
C SER A 148 -7.58 7.79 -0.17
N LEU A 149 -6.81 6.70 -0.26
CA LEU A 149 -7.07 5.47 0.50
C LEU A 149 -7.04 5.72 2.01
N VAL A 150 -6.05 6.46 2.49
CA VAL A 150 -5.96 6.84 3.91
C VAL A 150 -7.20 7.62 4.34
N LEU A 151 -7.64 8.61 3.57
CA LEU A 151 -8.83 9.41 3.90
C LEU A 151 -10.11 8.57 3.94
N VAL A 152 -10.32 7.70 2.97
CA VAL A 152 -11.48 6.79 2.97
C VAL A 152 -11.42 5.84 4.16
N ALA A 153 -10.25 5.27 4.45
CA ALA A 153 -10.06 4.43 5.63
C ALA A 153 -10.27 5.19 6.95
N MET A 154 -9.90 6.47 7.03
CA MET A 154 -10.18 7.30 8.21
C MET A 154 -11.68 7.40 8.46
N LEU A 155 -12.49 7.57 7.41
CA LEU A 155 -13.94 7.60 7.57
C LEU A 155 -14.47 6.24 8.01
N ILE A 156 -14.14 5.18 7.27
CA ILE A 156 -14.73 3.85 7.44
C ILE A 156 -14.29 3.17 8.76
N ASN A 157 -13.00 3.26 9.12
CA ASN A 157 -12.47 2.61 10.32
C ASN A 157 -12.93 3.27 11.62
N ASN A 158 -13.49 4.48 11.58
CA ASN A 158 -14.00 5.17 12.77
C ASN A 158 -15.54 5.09 12.91
N ILE A 159 -16.26 4.47 11.98
CA ILE A 159 -17.71 4.26 12.12
C ILE A 159 -17.97 3.24 13.24
N LYS A 160 -18.58 3.72 14.34
CA LYS A 160 -18.91 2.94 15.55
C LYS A 160 -17.73 2.13 16.09
N ALA A 161 -16.52 2.66 15.96
CA ALA A 161 -15.30 1.96 16.36
C ALA A 161 -15.03 2.14 17.86
N SER A 162 -14.65 1.05 18.53
CA SER A 162 -14.20 1.08 19.94
C SER A 162 -12.82 1.71 20.09
N THR A 163 -11.98 1.64 19.05
CA THR A 163 -10.65 2.23 18.99
C THR A 163 -10.56 3.14 17.76
N LYS A 164 -9.96 4.33 17.94
CA LYS A 164 -9.80 5.28 16.84
C LYS A 164 -8.67 4.86 15.92
N TRP A 165 -8.83 5.13 14.63
CA TRP A 165 -7.78 4.99 13.62
C TRP A 165 -7.56 6.33 12.92
N PRO A 166 -6.32 6.74 12.59
CA PRO A 166 -5.07 6.01 12.81
C PRO A 166 -4.56 6.11 14.25
N MET A 167 -3.71 5.16 14.64
CA MET A 167 -2.98 5.22 15.92
C MET A 167 -1.91 6.31 15.90
N TYR A 168 -1.30 6.54 14.74
CA TYR A 168 -0.38 7.64 14.48
C TYR A 168 -0.49 8.10 13.02
N GLY A 169 -0.32 9.40 12.78
CA GLY A 169 -0.33 9.96 11.43
C GLY A 169 0.96 9.71 10.67
N LEU A 170 1.64 10.77 10.23
CA LEU A 170 2.93 10.67 9.53
C LEU A 170 4.13 10.49 10.47
N GLY A 171 3.99 10.81 11.77
CA GLY A 171 5.04 10.60 12.77
C GLY A 171 6.32 11.42 12.53
N ILE A 172 6.20 12.64 11.97
CA ILE A 172 7.36 13.47 11.59
C ILE A 172 8.00 14.17 12.80
N LEU A 173 7.21 14.57 13.80
CA LEU A 173 7.68 15.42 14.91
C LEU A 173 7.74 14.68 16.26
N ASN A 174 6.89 13.68 16.50
CA ASN A 174 6.82 12.94 17.77
C ASN A 174 6.54 11.45 17.52
N SER A 175 7.58 10.68 17.26
CA SER A 175 7.54 9.23 17.46
C SER A 175 7.85 9.00 18.92
N LYS A 176 6.88 8.57 19.75
CA LYS A 176 7.24 7.96 21.05
C LYS A 176 8.25 6.85 20.73
N LYS A 177 9.48 6.97 21.23
CA LYS A 177 10.54 5.99 21.03
C LYS A 177 10.15 4.69 21.72
#